data_AF-A0A918Q0L1-F1
#
_entry.id   AF-A0A918Q0L1-F1
#
_cell.length_a   1.000
_cell.length_b   1.000
_cell.length_c   1.000
_cell.angle_alpha   90.00
_cell.angle_beta   90.00
_cell.angle_gamma   90.00
#
_symmetry.space_group_name_H-M   'P 1'
#
loop_
_entity.id
_entity.type
_entity.pdbx_description
1 polymer ?
#
loop_
_entity_poly.entity_id
_entity_poly.type
_entity_poly.pdbx_seq_one_letter_code
_entity_poly.pdbx_strand_id
1 'polypeptide(L)'
;MARTKEFDPDVALQAALELFWRRGYEATSVADLVEHLGIGRASIYATFGGKHELYLKSMDRYAETTTNLLVSTLSAPGPALPGVRETVRRLAAECGDERRLKGCLVTNTAAELAPHDTAAAHKVQLSWEQLETLLHASLTRARAQGELPEGRDPLALARLLLVLMQGARIVGKASDDPIRVRDALEQALALLD
;
A
#
# COMPACT_ATOMS: atom_id res chain seq x y z
N MET A 1 43.23 9.41 5.90
CA MET A 1 42.44 8.54 5.01
C MET A 1 41.16 8.16 5.74
N ALA A 2 40.04 8.79 5.38
CA ALA A 2 38.76 8.50 6.01
C ALA A 2 38.29 7.11 5.58
N ARG A 3 38.03 6.25 6.56
CA ARG A 3 37.52 4.89 6.36
C ARG A 3 36.04 5.01 6.00
N THR A 4 35.72 5.01 4.72
CA THR A 4 34.33 5.01 4.23
C THR A 4 33.69 3.73 4.75
N LYS A 5 32.77 3.82 5.70
CA LYS A 5 31.83 2.73 5.94
C LYS A 5 30.92 2.72 4.72
N GLU A 6 31.16 1.79 3.79
CA GLU A 6 30.15 1.42 2.81
C GLU A 6 28.93 0.90 3.57
N PHE A 7 27.78 1.48 3.27
CA PHE A 7 26.49 1.01 3.77
C PHE A 7 25.78 0.31 2.61
N ASP A 8 24.88 -0.61 2.94
CA ASP A 8 24.04 -1.27 1.95
C ASP A 8 22.85 -0.34 1.58
N PRO A 9 22.73 0.12 0.33
CA PRO A 9 21.64 1.00 -0.09
C PRO A 9 20.25 0.38 0.05
N ASP A 10 20.11 -0.95 -0.09
CA ASP A 10 18.83 -1.63 0.04
C ASP A 10 18.37 -1.69 1.49
N VAL A 11 19.30 -1.97 2.42
CA VAL A 11 19.01 -1.94 3.86
C VAL A 11 18.62 -0.53 4.29
N ALA A 12 19.35 0.49 3.83
CA ALA A 12 19.03 1.89 4.13
C ALA A 12 17.68 2.32 3.52
N LEU A 13 17.36 1.89 2.30
CA LEU A 13 16.07 2.17 1.66
C LEU A 13 14.90 1.54 2.43
N GLN A 14 15.06 0.30 2.89
CA GLN A 14 14.05 -0.39 3.69
C GLN A 14 13.82 0.31 5.03
N ALA A 15 14.88 0.71 5.73
CA ALA A 15 14.77 1.46 6.97
C ALA A 15 14.12 2.84 6.75
N ALA A 16 14.45 3.53 5.66
CA ALA A 16 13.82 4.79 5.30
C ALA A 16 12.32 4.62 5.02
N LEU A 17 11.94 3.58 4.27
CA LEU A 17 10.55 3.21 4.03
C LEU A 17 9.79 3.01 5.33
N GLU A 18 10.36 2.29 6.31
CA GLU A 18 9.70 2.03 7.58
C GLU A 18 9.51 3.29 8.43
N LEU A 19 10.47 4.21 8.39
CA LEU A 19 10.37 5.51 9.06
C LEU A 19 9.29 6.38 8.41
N PHE A 20 9.33 6.52 7.09
CA PHE A 20 8.33 7.29 6.33
C PHE A 20 6.93 6.71 6.48
N TRP A 21 6.79 5.40 6.46
CA TRP A 21 5.48 4.75 6.64
C TRP A 21 4.91 5.01 8.04
N ARG A 22 5.76 5.12 9.06
CA ARG A 22 5.34 5.42 10.43
C ARG A 22 4.98 6.89 10.64
N ARG A 23 5.80 7.81 10.13
CA ARG A 23 5.72 9.24 10.47
C ARG A 23 5.04 10.10 9.40
N GLY A 24 5.04 9.66 8.14
CA GLY A 24 4.73 10.52 7.00
C GLY A 24 5.98 11.22 6.45
N TYR A 25 5.83 11.85 5.29
CA TYR A 25 6.94 12.54 4.63
C TYR A 25 7.35 13.81 5.38
N GLU A 26 6.41 14.72 5.62
CA GLU A 26 6.63 16.05 6.19
C GLU A 26 7.18 15.96 7.62
N ALA A 27 6.62 15.06 8.42
CA ALA A 27 7.06 14.85 9.80
C ALA A 27 8.43 14.15 9.94
N THR A 28 9.07 13.75 8.83
CA THR A 28 10.39 13.11 8.82
C THR A 28 11.44 14.08 8.25
N SER A 29 12.35 14.59 9.07
CA SER A 29 13.43 15.46 8.61
C SER A 29 14.64 14.68 8.05
N VAL A 30 15.54 15.36 7.35
CA VAL A 30 16.84 14.77 6.96
C VAL A 30 17.68 14.40 8.19
N ALA A 31 17.52 15.12 9.30
CA ALA A 31 18.21 14.78 10.55
C ALA A 31 17.69 13.46 11.13
N ASP A 32 16.36 13.27 11.15
CA ASP A 32 15.74 12.00 11.54
C ASP A 32 16.24 10.84 10.67
N LEU A 33 16.38 11.06 9.35
CA LEU A 33 16.91 10.05 8.43
C LEU A 33 18.38 9.73 8.73
N VAL A 34 19.22 10.73 8.94
CA VAL A 34 20.64 10.51 9.30
C VAL A 34 20.76 9.68 10.57
N GLU A 35 19.97 10.02 11.59
CA GLU A 35 19.95 9.31 12.87
C GLU A 35 19.43 7.87 12.70
N HIS A 36 18.29 7.70 12.04
CA HIS A 36 17.64 6.40 11.89
C HIS A 36 18.41 5.43 10.98
N LEU A 37 18.99 5.94 9.90
CA LEU A 37 19.73 5.13 8.93
C LEU A 37 21.19 4.88 9.35
N GLY A 38 21.71 5.67 10.30
CA GLY A 38 23.12 5.59 10.72
C GLY A 38 24.11 6.00 9.63
N ILE A 39 23.67 6.76 8.62
CA ILE A 39 24.51 7.24 7.50
C ILE A 39 24.58 8.76 7.47
N GLY A 40 25.71 9.29 6.98
CA GLY A 40 25.90 10.75 6.90
C GLY A 40 24.97 11.41 5.89
N ARG A 41 24.64 12.68 6.12
CA ARG A 41 23.82 13.49 5.18
C ARG A 41 24.34 13.42 3.75
N ALA A 42 25.65 13.56 3.56
CA ALA A 42 26.27 13.51 2.23
C ALA A 42 26.00 12.17 1.50
N SER A 43 25.98 11.05 2.23
CA SER A 43 25.65 9.74 1.68
C SER A 43 24.19 9.65 1.21
N ILE A 44 23.25 10.25 1.94
CA ILE A 44 21.84 10.29 1.53
C ILE A 44 21.70 11.01 0.18
N TYR A 45 22.30 12.18 0.04
CA TYR A 45 22.23 12.95 -1.21
C TYR A 45 22.98 12.26 -2.35
N ALA A 46 24.18 11.73 -2.09
CA ALA A 46 25.00 11.07 -3.11
C ALA A 46 24.37 9.77 -3.64
N THR A 47 23.70 8.99 -2.78
CA THR A 47 23.16 7.68 -3.14
C THR A 47 21.70 7.75 -3.58
N PHE A 48 20.89 8.55 -2.90
CA PHE A 48 19.43 8.55 -3.12
C PHE A 48 18.91 9.81 -3.82
N GLY A 49 19.67 10.89 -3.87
CA GLY A 49 19.26 12.18 -4.45
C GLY A 49 18.76 13.20 -3.42
N GLY A 50 18.37 12.73 -2.23
CA GLY A 50 17.84 13.59 -1.16
C GLY A 50 16.69 12.91 -0.43
N LYS A 51 16.02 13.64 0.46
CA LYS A 51 14.83 13.14 1.19
C LYS A 51 13.70 12.80 0.23
N HIS A 52 13.44 13.65 -0.75
CA HIS A 52 12.35 13.51 -1.70
C HIS A 52 12.52 12.28 -2.59
N GLU A 53 13.66 12.15 -3.25
CA GLU A 53 13.97 11.01 -4.10
C GLU A 53 14.07 9.70 -3.29
N LEU A 54 14.58 9.75 -2.06
CA LEU A 54 14.56 8.59 -1.15
C LEU A 54 13.11 8.17 -0.83
N TYR A 55 12.21 9.12 -0.56
CA TYR A 55 10.80 8.82 -0.33
C TYR A 55 10.12 8.21 -1.56
N LEU A 56 10.36 8.77 -2.75
CA LEU A 56 9.82 8.22 -4.00
C LEU A 56 10.32 6.80 -4.26
N LYS A 57 11.60 6.50 -3.98
CA LYS A 57 12.15 5.14 -4.03
C LYS A 57 11.53 4.22 -2.98
N SER A 58 11.24 4.73 -1.78
CA SER A 58 10.50 3.98 -0.76
C SER A 58 9.08 3.64 -1.23
N MET A 59 8.39 4.56 -1.92
CA MET A 59 7.09 4.25 -2.51
C MET A 59 7.18 3.12 -3.55
N ASP A 60 8.21 3.11 -4.39
CA ASP A 60 8.42 2.05 -5.38
C ASP A 60 8.64 0.68 -4.70
N ARG A 61 9.52 0.63 -3.70
CA ARG A 61 9.77 -0.61 -2.92
C ARG A 61 8.51 -1.10 -2.20
N TYR A 62 7.71 -0.17 -1.66
CA TYR A 62 6.43 -0.50 -1.04
C TYR A 62 5.46 -1.09 -2.07
N ALA A 63 5.30 -0.44 -3.22
CA ALA A 63 4.42 -0.87 -4.30
C ALA A 63 4.80 -2.27 -4.79
N GLU A 64 6.08 -2.52 -5.11
CA GLU A 64 6.57 -3.85 -5.51
C GLU A 64 6.18 -4.94 -4.52
N THR A 65 6.40 -4.71 -3.23
CA THR A 65 6.08 -5.68 -2.17
C THR A 65 4.59 -5.96 -2.12
N THR A 66 3.76 -4.91 -2.16
CA THR A 66 2.30 -5.06 -2.10
C THR A 66 1.71 -5.66 -3.37
N THR A 67 2.22 -5.30 -4.54
CA THR A 67 1.75 -5.81 -5.84
C THR A 67 2.10 -7.28 -5.99
N ASN A 68 3.31 -7.72 -5.63
CA ASN A 68 3.69 -9.13 -5.68
C ASN A 68 2.75 -10.00 -4.84
N LEU A 69 2.40 -9.50 -3.65
CA LEU A 69 1.44 -10.17 -2.79
C LEU A 69 0.05 -10.25 -3.41
N LEU A 70 -0.48 -9.12 -3.90
CA LEU A 70 -1.80 -9.06 -4.54
C LEU A 70 -1.86 -10.00 -5.76
N VAL A 71 -0.83 -10.02 -6.60
CA VAL A 71 -0.72 -10.93 -7.75
C VAL A 71 -0.76 -12.38 -7.29
N SER A 72 -0.02 -12.74 -6.24
CA SER A 72 0.02 -14.12 -5.73
C SER A 72 -1.35 -14.62 -5.27
N THR A 73 -2.20 -13.74 -4.74
CA THR A 73 -3.54 -14.08 -4.24
C THR A 73 -4.61 -13.98 -5.34
N LEU A 74 -4.64 -12.88 -6.09
CA LEU A 74 -5.70 -12.59 -7.07
C LEU A 74 -5.52 -13.34 -8.39
N SER A 75 -4.30 -13.78 -8.70
CA SER A 75 -3.98 -14.56 -9.90
C SER A 75 -3.72 -16.03 -9.62
N ALA A 76 -4.00 -16.51 -8.39
CA ALA A 76 -3.90 -17.91 -8.05
C ALA A 76 -4.84 -18.77 -8.94
N PRO A 77 -4.41 -19.99 -9.30
CA PRO A 77 -5.25 -20.91 -10.08
C PRO A 77 -6.47 -21.37 -9.28
N GLY A 78 -7.54 -21.73 -9.97
CA GLY A 78 -8.79 -22.21 -9.37
C GLY A 78 -9.88 -21.13 -9.31
N PRO A 79 -10.83 -21.26 -8.36
CA PRO A 79 -11.90 -20.29 -8.16
C PRO A 79 -11.32 -18.89 -7.85
N ALA A 80 -11.80 -17.87 -8.54
CA ALA A 80 -11.23 -16.53 -8.42
C ALA A 80 -11.79 -15.73 -7.23
N LEU A 81 -13.07 -15.92 -6.90
CA LEU A 81 -13.74 -15.11 -5.88
C LEU A 81 -13.15 -15.30 -4.46
N PRO A 82 -12.72 -16.51 -4.05
CA PRO A 82 -12.01 -16.69 -2.78
C PRO A 82 -10.76 -15.81 -2.66
N GLY A 83 -10.00 -15.61 -3.73
CA GLY A 83 -8.81 -14.75 -3.72
C GLY A 83 -9.14 -13.27 -3.48
N VAL A 84 -10.25 -12.79 -4.06
CA VAL A 84 -10.77 -11.43 -3.79
C VAL A 84 -11.18 -11.29 -2.32
N ARG A 85 -11.93 -12.26 -1.79
CA ARG A 85 -12.37 -12.27 -0.38
C ARG A 85 -11.20 -12.29 0.58
N GLU A 86 -10.19 -13.12 0.31
CA GLU A 86 -8.98 -13.22 1.11
C GLU A 86 -8.21 -11.89 1.13
N THR A 87 -8.06 -11.25 -0.04
CA THR A 87 -7.39 -9.95 -0.14
C THR A 87 -8.05 -8.89 0.74
N VAL A 88 -9.39 -8.85 0.72
CA VAL A 88 -10.18 -7.90 1.52
C VAL A 88 -10.14 -8.24 3.01
N ARG A 89 -10.28 -9.51 3.39
CA ARG A 89 -10.24 -9.96 4.80
C ARG A 89 -8.88 -9.77 5.43
N ARG A 90 -7.81 -10.02 4.68
CA ARG A 90 -6.46 -9.76 5.14
C ARG A 90 -6.28 -8.29 5.49
N LEU A 91 -6.81 -7.37 4.69
CA LEU A 91 -6.76 -5.96 5.01
C LEU A 91 -7.47 -5.66 6.34
N ALA A 92 -8.64 -6.27 6.58
CA ALA A 92 -9.37 -6.13 7.84
C ALA A 92 -8.53 -6.61 9.03
N ALA A 93 -7.87 -7.77 8.90
CA ALA A 93 -7.02 -8.34 9.94
C ALA A 93 -5.80 -7.45 10.25
N GLU A 94 -5.24 -6.78 9.25
CA GLU A 94 -4.11 -5.85 9.42
C GLU A 94 -4.51 -4.58 10.19
N CYS A 95 -5.78 -4.17 10.16
CA CYS A 95 -6.28 -2.98 10.85
C CYS A 95 -6.37 -3.14 12.38
N GLY A 96 -6.22 -4.34 12.93
CA GLY A 96 -6.23 -4.61 14.37
C GLY A 96 -4.88 -5.02 14.96
N ASP A 97 -3.82 -5.08 14.15
CA ASP A 97 -2.47 -5.44 14.61
C ASP A 97 -1.68 -4.16 14.93
N GLU A 98 -1.35 -3.95 16.20
CA GLU A 98 -0.53 -2.83 16.67
C GLU A 98 0.78 -2.66 15.90
N ARG A 99 1.35 -3.76 15.39
CA ARG A 99 2.58 -3.76 14.59
C ARG A 99 2.35 -3.25 13.16
N ARG A 100 1.10 -3.25 12.69
CA ARG A 100 0.65 -2.86 11.35
C ARG A 100 -0.29 -1.64 11.32
N LEU A 101 -0.49 -0.94 12.45
CA LEU A 101 -1.20 0.35 12.55
C LEU A 101 -0.61 1.51 11.72
N LYS A 102 0.35 1.24 10.83
CA LYS A 102 0.97 2.24 9.96
C LYS A 102 0.05 2.68 8.80
N GLY A 103 -1.09 2.00 8.62
CA GLY A 103 -1.98 2.20 7.48
C GLY A 103 -1.29 1.81 6.17
N CYS A 104 -1.62 2.49 5.07
CA CYS A 104 -0.98 2.27 3.77
C CYS A 104 -0.14 3.48 3.38
N LEU A 105 1.11 3.24 2.98
CA LEU A 105 2.01 4.31 2.54
C LEU A 105 1.39 5.11 1.38
N VAL A 106 0.82 4.42 0.38
CA VAL A 106 0.14 5.06 -0.76
C VAL A 106 -1.00 5.97 -0.31
N THR A 107 -1.85 5.52 0.61
CA THR A 107 -2.96 6.33 1.12
C THR A 107 -2.46 7.55 1.91
N ASN A 108 -1.40 7.38 2.71
CA ASN A 108 -0.76 8.51 3.40
C ASN A 108 -0.21 9.52 2.38
N THR A 109 0.51 9.07 1.36
CA THR A 109 1.05 9.94 0.29
C THR A 109 -0.07 10.67 -0.46
N ALA A 110 -1.18 9.99 -0.75
CA ALA A 110 -2.33 10.57 -1.43
C ALA A 110 -2.93 11.75 -0.65
N ALA A 111 -2.97 11.64 0.67
CA ALA A 111 -3.47 12.70 1.54
C ALA A 111 -2.44 13.82 1.77
N GLU A 112 -1.15 13.47 1.88
CA GLU A 112 -0.09 14.38 2.30
C GLU A 112 0.60 15.10 1.14
N LEU A 113 1.04 14.38 0.11
CA LEU A 113 1.93 14.91 -0.94
C LEU A 113 1.24 15.11 -2.29
N ALA A 114 0.33 14.21 -2.67
CA ALA A 114 -0.28 14.24 -4.00
C ALA A 114 -0.93 15.59 -4.40
N PRO A 115 -1.50 16.41 -3.48
CA PRO A 115 -2.06 17.71 -3.84
C PRO A 115 -1.04 18.73 -4.38
N HIS A 116 0.27 18.57 -4.08
CA HIS A 116 1.29 19.56 -4.43
C HIS A 116 2.59 18.95 -4.99
N ASP A 117 2.63 17.64 -5.20
CA ASP A 117 3.77 16.92 -5.74
C ASP A 117 3.32 15.97 -6.86
N THR A 118 3.65 16.33 -8.11
CA THR A 118 3.24 15.59 -9.30
C THR A 118 3.88 14.20 -9.38
N ALA A 119 5.10 14.02 -8.89
CA ALA A 119 5.79 12.74 -8.91
C ALA A 119 5.15 11.78 -7.89
N ALA A 120 4.85 12.27 -6.69
CA ALA A 120 4.13 11.50 -5.68
C ALA A 120 2.70 11.17 -6.14
N ALA A 121 1.98 12.14 -6.71
CA ALA A 121 0.64 11.92 -7.26
C ALA A 121 0.62 10.83 -8.34
N HIS A 122 1.60 10.84 -9.25
CA HIS A 122 1.72 9.83 -10.29
C HIS A 122 1.96 8.43 -9.70
N LYS A 123 2.83 8.28 -8.70
CA LYS A 123 3.06 6.99 -8.02
C LYS A 123 1.81 6.47 -7.29
N VAL A 124 1.03 7.37 -6.70
CA VAL A 124 -0.26 7.03 -6.09
C VAL A 124 -1.22 6.49 -7.15
N GLN A 125 -1.38 7.20 -8.28
CA GLN A 125 -2.26 6.76 -9.36
C GLN A 125 -1.85 5.39 -9.92
N LEU A 126 -0.57 5.19 -10.23
CA LEU A 126 -0.06 3.90 -10.69
C LEU A 126 -0.37 2.76 -9.71
N SER A 127 -0.23 3.01 -8.41
CA SER A 127 -0.52 2.00 -7.38
C SER A 127 -2.01 1.64 -7.33
N TRP A 128 -2.89 2.63 -7.51
CA TRP A 128 -4.34 2.40 -7.56
C TRP A 128 -4.78 1.71 -8.85
N GLU A 129 -4.23 2.11 -10.00
CA GLU A 129 -4.48 1.47 -11.29
C GLU A 129 -4.07 0.00 -11.29
N GLN A 130 -2.94 -0.34 -10.68
CA GLN A 130 -2.50 -1.73 -10.53
C GLN A 130 -3.47 -2.56 -9.68
N LEU A 131 -3.91 -2.03 -8.53
CA LEU A 131 -4.87 -2.73 -7.68
C LEU A 131 -6.24 -2.87 -8.36
N GLU A 132 -6.76 -1.81 -9.00
CA GLU A 132 -8.01 -1.86 -9.78
C GLU A 132 -7.91 -2.92 -10.88
N THR A 133 -6.81 -2.96 -11.62
CA THR A 133 -6.58 -3.92 -12.70
C THR A 133 -6.61 -5.36 -12.18
N LEU A 134 -5.90 -5.64 -11.08
CA LEU A 134 -5.86 -6.99 -10.50
C LEU A 134 -7.23 -7.43 -9.96
N LEU A 135 -7.94 -6.55 -9.26
CA LEU A 135 -9.29 -6.82 -8.78
C LEU A 135 -10.26 -7.06 -9.95
N HIS A 136 -10.23 -6.19 -10.96
CA HIS A 136 -11.08 -6.28 -12.14
C HIS A 136 -10.83 -7.58 -12.91
N ALA A 137 -9.57 -7.95 -13.13
CA ALA A 137 -9.21 -9.20 -13.79
C ALA A 137 -9.71 -10.42 -12.99
N SER A 138 -9.55 -10.42 -11.67
CA SER A 138 -10.01 -11.50 -10.80
C SER A 138 -11.54 -11.63 -10.79
N LEU A 139 -12.26 -10.51 -10.67
CA LEU A 139 -13.73 -10.48 -10.71
C LEU A 139 -14.30 -10.87 -12.08
N THR A 140 -13.61 -10.49 -13.16
CA THR A 140 -13.97 -10.92 -14.52
C THR A 140 -13.82 -12.43 -14.67
N ARG A 141 -12.76 -13.01 -14.11
CA ARG A 141 -12.55 -14.46 -14.09
C ARG A 141 -13.62 -15.16 -13.25
N ALA A 142 -13.94 -14.64 -12.06
CA ALA A 142 -15.01 -15.15 -11.21
C ALA A 142 -16.37 -15.19 -11.93
N ARG A 143 -16.71 -14.13 -12.67
CA ARG A 143 -17.93 -14.09 -13.50
C ARG A 143 -17.91 -15.17 -14.59
N ALA A 144 -16.79 -15.34 -15.29
CA ALA A 144 -16.65 -16.39 -16.31
C ALA A 144 -16.75 -17.82 -15.73
N GLN A 145 -16.41 -17.98 -14.44
CA GLN A 145 -16.51 -19.23 -13.69
C GLN A 145 -17.90 -19.45 -13.04
N GLY A 146 -18.82 -18.49 -13.17
CA GLY A 146 -20.15 -18.56 -12.55
C GLY A 146 -20.14 -18.32 -11.03
N GLU A 147 -19.05 -17.76 -10.49
CA GLU A 147 -18.93 -17.45 -9.06
C GLU A 147 -19.55 -16.11 -8.68
N LEU A 148 -19.74 -15.20 -9.65
CA LEU A 148 -20.28 -13.86 -9.43
C LEU A 148 -21.74 -13.79 -9.92
N PRO A 149 -22.67 -13.19 -9.13
CA PRO A 149 -24.07 -13.07 -9.52
C PRO A 149 -24.28 -12.32 -10.84
N GLU A 150 -25.34 -12.69 -11.56
CA GLU A 150 -25.75 -11.98 -12.76
C GLU A 150 -26.09 -10.50 -12.45
N GLY A 151 -25.78 -9.60 -13.39
CA GLY A 151 -26.04 -8.16 -13.25
C GLY A 151 -24.99 -7.39 -12.45
N ARG A 152 -23.99 -8.04 -11.86
CA ARG A 152 -22.84 -7.36 -11.24
C ARG A 152 -21.81 -6.96 -12.29
N ASP A 153 -21.40 -5.69 -12.30
CA ASP A 153 -20.29 -5.20 -13.12
C ASP A 153 -18.94 -5.41 -12.38
N PRO A 154 -18.04 -6.27 -12.88
CA PRO A 154 -16.72 -6.50 -12.29
C PRO A 154 -15.89 -5.22 -12.14
N LEU A 155 -16.00 -4.27 -13.07
CA LEU A 155 -15.22 -3.03 -13.00
C LEU A 155 -15.76 -2.11 -11.90
N ALA A 156 -17.08 -1.93 -11.82
CA ALA A 156 -17.70 -1.18 -10.74
C ALA A 156 -17.39 -1.78 -9.35
N LEU A 157 -17.41 -3.11 -9.23
CA LEU A 157 -17.03 -3.81 -8.00
C LEU A 157 -15.55 -3.63 -7.66
N ALA A 158 -14.65 -3.71 -8.63
CA ALA A 158 -13.22 -3.46 -8.42
C ALA A 158 -12.97 -2.05 -7.88
N ARG A 159 -13.65 -1.04 -8.44
CA ARG A 159 -13.56 0.36 -7.99
C ARG A 159 -14.15 0.55 -6.60
N LEU A 160 -15.28 -0.06 -6.31
CA LEU A 160 -15.88 -0.05 -4.97
C LEU A 160 -14.89 -0.61 -3.95
N LEU A 161 -14.32 -1.78 -4.23
CA LEU A 161 -13.35 -2.42 -3.34
C LEU A 161 -12.09 -1.55 -3.18
N LEU A 162 -11.53 -1.00 -4.26
CA LEU A 162 -10.38 -0.09 -4.20
C LEU A 162 -10.64 1.07 -3.23
N VAL A 163 -11.75 1.80 -3.42
CA VAL A 163 -12.13 2.97 -2.61
C VAL A 163 -12.35 2.57 -1.16
N LEU A 164 -13.11 1.50 -0.93
CA LEU A 164 -13.41 1.02 0.41
C LEU A 164 -12.14 0.55 1.14
N MET A 165 -11.24 -0.13 0.44
CA MET A 165 -9.94 -0.54 1.00
C MET A 165 -9.11 0.67 1.41
N GLN A 166 -9.09 1.76 0.61
CA GLN A 166 -8.41 3.00 1.02
C GLN A 166 -9.04 3.62 2.26
N GLY A 167 -10.37 3.69 2.31
CA GLY A 167 -11.11 4.18 3.48
C GLY A 167 -10.84 3.33 4.73
N ALA A 168 -10.90 2.01 4.60
CA ALA A 168 -10.60 1.05 5.66
C ALA A 168 -9.20 1.23 6.24
N ARG A 169 -8.19 1.55 5.42
CA ARG A 169 -6.81 1.82 5.87
C ARG A 169 -6.72 3.08 6.75
N ILE A 170 -7.48 4.12 6.42
CA ILE A 170 -7.54 5.34 7.22
C ILE A 170 -8.31 5.11 8.51
N VAL A 171 -9.50 4.51 8.41
CA VAL A 171 -10.33 4.22 9.58
C VAL A 171 -9.60 3.27 10.52
N GLY A 172 -9.01 2.18 10.02
CA GLY A 172 -8.26 1.23 10.83
C GLY A 172 -7.03 1.83 11.50
N LYS A 173 -6.37 2.80 10.87
CA LYS A 173 -5.26 3.55 11.47
C LYS A 173 -5.72 4.47 12.62
N ALA A 174 -6.92 5.04 12.53
CA ALA A 174 -7.42 6.05 13.47
C ALA A 174 -8.40 5.52 14.52
N SER A 175 -8.97 4.33 14.29
CA SER A 175 -9.99 3.69 15.11
C SER A 175 -9.36 2.76 16.14
N ASP A 176 -9.85 2.81 17.37
CA ASP A 176 -9.60 1.84 18.44
C ASP A 176 -10.49 0.60 18.34
N ASP A 177 -11.56 0.68 17.53
CA ASP A 177 -12.49 -0.41 17.27
C ASP A 177 -12.17 -1.10 15.93
N PRO A 178 -11.54 -2.29 15.93
CA PRO A 178 -11.25 -3.05 14.72
C PRO A 178 -12.51 -3.64 14.07
N ILE A 179 -13.62 -3.75 14.82
CA ILE A 179 -14.89 -4.29 14.31
C ILE A 179 -15.46 -3.39 13.22
N ARG A 180 -15.31 -2.06 13.37
CA ARG A 180 -15.79 -1.07 12.40
C ARG A 180 -15.32 -1.33 10.97
N VAL A 181 -14.02 -1.60 10.79
CA VAL A 181 -13.44 -1.90 9.47
C VAL A 181 -13.90 -3.27 8.98
N ARG A 182 -13.87 -4.28 9.86
CA ARG A 182 -14.29 -5.63 9.52
C ARG A 182 -15.74 -5.68 9.02
N ASP A 183 -16.66 -5.07 9.73
CA ASP A 183 -18.09 -5.11 9.40
C ASP A 183 -18.36 -4.41 8.07
N ALA A 184 -17.73 -3.25 7.82
CA ALA A 184 -17.85 -2.55 6.53
C ALA A 184 -17.30 -3.39 5.36
N LEU A 185 -16.17 -4.06 5.56
CA LEU A 185 -15.57 -4.92 4.53
C LEU A 185 -16.41 -6.18 4.27
N GLU A 186 -16.95 -6.83 5.30
CA GLU A 186 -17.85 -7.98 5.10
C GLU A 186 -19.16 -7.58 4.39
N GLN A 187 -19.72 -6.39 4.66
CA GLN A 187 -20.86 -5.88 3.90
C GLN A 187 -20.54 -5.69 2.42
N ALA A 188 -19.33 -5.23 2.09
CA ALA A 188 -18.92 -5.13 0.70
C ALA A 188 -18.69 -6.50 0.05
N LEU A 189 -18.18 -7.49 0.80
CA LEU A 189 -18.04 -8.86 0.31
C LEU A 189 -19.39 -9.53 0.07
N ALA A 190 -20.44 -9.17 0.82
CA ALA A 190 -21.80 -9.66 0.56
C ALA A 190 -22.37 -9.18 -0.79
N LEU A 191 -21.79 -8.15 -1.42
CA LEU A 191 -22.16 -7.73 -2.77
C LEU A 191 -21.62 -8.68 -3.85
N LEU A 192 -20.74 -9.60 -3.47
CA LEU A 192 -20.20 -10.64 -4.34
C LEU A 192 -21.02 -11.94 -4.28
N ASP A 193 -22.06 -11.98 -3.43
CA ASP A 193 -23.01 -13.07 -3.25
C ASP A 193 -24.33 -12.83 -3.99
#